data_AF-A0A838FKP1-F1
#
_entry.id   AF-A0A838FKP1-F1
#
_cell.length_a   1.000
_cell.length_b   1.000
_cell.length_c   1.000
_cell.angle_alpha   90.00
_cell.angle_beta   90.00
_cell.angle_gamma   90.00
#
_symmetry.space_group_name_H-M   'P 1'
#
loop_
_entity.id
_entity.type
_entity.pdbx_description
1 polymer ?
#
loop_
_entity_poly.entity_id
_entity_poly.type
_entity_poly.pdbx_seq_one_letter_code
_entity_poly.pdbx_strand_id
1 'polypeptide(L)' 'PHIRTPGELDGFWAVLRAAAGPSARGNELPDAHVVALMRQHGVAAIYTRDRDFLRYRDIIVHDPFS' A
#
# COMPACT_ATOMS: atom_id res chain seq x y z
N PRO A 1 11.45 15.14 13.20
CA PRO A 1 12.00 14.05 12.36
C PRO A 1 11.40 14.10 10.94
N HIS A 2 12.22 13.96 9.89
CA HIS A 2 11.74 13.93 8.50
C HIS A 2 11.14 12.58 8.09
N ILE A 3 11.37 11.53 8.90
CA ILE A 3 10.88 10.17 8.66
C ILE A 3 9.95 9.77 9.81
N ARG A 4 8.82 9.16 9.46
CA ARG A 4 7.97 8.38 10.36
C ARG A 4 8.00 6.94 9.87
N THR A 5 8.19 5.98 10.77
CA THR A 5 8.23 4.55 10.42
C THR A 5 6.90 3.91 10.81
N PRO A 6 5.93 3.79 9.89
CA PRO A 6 4.69 3.06 10.17
C PRO A 6 4.99 1.57 10.35
N GLY A 7 4.32 0.94 11.31
CA GLY A 7 4.34 -0.50 11.54
C GLY A 7 2.94 -1.10 11.44
N GLU A 8 2.86 -2.42 11.48
CA GLU A 8 1.58 -3.13 11.52
C GLU A 8 0.82 -2.78 12.81
N LEU A 9 -0.46 -2.41 12.68
CA LEU A 9 -1.36 -2.21 13.83
C LEU A 9 -2.29 -3.41 13.99
N ASP A 10 -3.00 -3.48 15.12
CA ASP A 10 -4.06 -4.47 15.32
C ASP A 10 -5.03 -4.52 14.13
N GLY A 11 -5.37 -5.73 13.70
CA GLY A 11 -6.20 -5.96 12.52
C GLY A 11 -5.48 -5.89 11.17
N PHE A 12 -4.16 -5.68 11.13
CA PHE A 12 -3.36 -5.58 9.89
C PHE A 12 -3.65 -6.72 8.91
N TRP A 13 -3.67 -7.96 9.38
CA TRP A 13 -3.92 -9.13 8.55
C TRP A 13 -5.26 -9.10 7.79
N ALA A 14 -6.29 -8.48 8.36
CA ALA A 14 -7.58 -8.32 7.68
C ALA A 14 -7.46 -7.31 6.53
N VAL A 15 -6.76 -6.20 6.76
CA VAL A 15 -6.49 -5.17 5.75
C VAL A 15 -5.59 -5.70 4.63
N LEU A 16 -4.54 -6.45 4.98
CA LEU A 16 -3.65 -7.09 4.02
C LEU A 16 -4.38 -8.09 3.14
N ARG A 17 -5.19 -8.99 3.72
CA ARG A 17 -5.99 -9.95 2.92
C ARG A 17 -6.95 -9.25 1.98
N ALA A 18 -7.57 -8.14 2.42
CA ALA A 18 -8.46 -7.35 1.58
C ALA A 18 -7.70 -6.62 0.45
N ALA A 19 -6.46 -6.18 0.69
CA ALA A 19 -5.60 -5.55 -0.31
C ALA A 19 -5.07 -6.56 -1.34
N ALA A 20 -4.55 -7.69 -0.87
CA ALA A 20 -3.95 -8.76 -1.67
C ALA A 20 -5.00 -9.47 -2.54
N GLY A 21 -6.20 -9.71 -2.00
CA GLY A 21 -7.19 -10.55 -2.65
C GLY A 21 -6.86 -12.05 -2.54
N PRO A 22 -7.74 -12.93 -3.03
CA PRO A 22 -7.68 -14.38 -2.77
C PRO A 22 -6.54 -15.11 -3.49
N SER A 23 -5.92 -14.49 -4.49
CA SER A 23 -4.94 -15.13 -5.38
C SER A 23 -3.59 -14.40 -5.44
N ALA A 24 -3.31 -13.47 -4.52
CA ALA A 24 -2.08 -12.69 -4.53
C ALA A 24 -0.83 -13.57 -4.60
N ARG A 25 0.02 -13.32 -5.59
CA ARG A 25 1.29 -14.04 -5.78
C ARG A 25 2.41 -13.10 -6.19
N GLY A 26 3.65 -13.50 -5.94
CA GLY A 26 4.83 -12.72 -6.34
C GLY A 26 4.79 -11.30 -5.79
N ASN A 27 4.97 -10.31 -6.67
CA ASN A 27 5.03 -8.89 -6.32
C ASN A 27 3.71 -8.33 -5.76
N GLU A 28 2.59 -9.04 -5.93
CA GLU A 28 1.30 -8.57 -5.43
C GLU A 28 1.22 -8.54 -3.91
N LEU A 29 1.92 -9.45 -3.22
CA LEU A 29 1.88 -9.49 -1.76
C LEU A 29 2.68 -8.34 -1.11
N PRO A 30 3.93 -8.03 -1.54
CA PRO A 30 4.63 -6.82 -1.10
C PRO A 30 3.87 -5.52 -1.37
N ASP A 31 3.28 -5.34 -2.55
CA ASP A 31 2.49 -4.14 -2.86
C ASP A 31 1.28 -4.01 -1.93
N ALA A 32 0.56 -5.12 -1.75
CA ALA A 32 -0.60 -5.17 -0.86
C ALA A 32 -0.21 -4.89 0.60
N HIS A 33 0.99 -5.29 1.02
CA HIS A 33 1.53 -4.96 2.33
C HIS A 33 1.72 -3.44 2.47
N VAL A 34 2.36 -2.78 1.51
CA VAL A 34 2.53 -1.31 1.53
C VAL A 34 1.18 -0.61 1.58
N VAL A 35 0.22 -1.03 0.75
CA VAL A 35 -1.14 -0.44 0.75
C VAL A 35 -1.88 -0.70 2.05
N ALA A 36 -1.71 -1.86 2.68
CA ALA A 36 -2.31 -2.14 3.98
C ALA A 36 -1.76 -1.21 5.08
N LEU A 37 -0.45 -0.93 5.08
CA LEU A 37 0.14 0.07 5.97
C LEU A 37 -0.40 1.46 5.67
N MET A 38 -0.48 1.85 4.39
CA MET A 38 -1.06 3.14 4.00
C MET A 38 -2.49 3.31 4.55
N ARG A 39 -3.33 2.29 4.40
CA ARG A 39 -4.71 2.28 4.92
C ARG A 39 -4.78 2.40 6.44
N GLN A 40 -3.99 1.60 7.17
CA GLN A 40 -3.99 1.64 8.64
C GLN A 40 -3.54 2.99 9.20
N HIS A 41 -2.61 3.66 8.50
CA HIS A 41 -2.03 4.93 8.94
C HIS A 41 -2.68 6.16 8.29
N GLY A 42 -3.76 5.98 7.53
CA GLY A 42 -4.48 7.09 6.87
C GLY A 42 -3.64 7.83 5.82
N VAL A 43 -2.66 7.15 5.23
CA VAL A 43 -1.80 7.70 4.17
C VAL A 43 -2.46 7.44 2.82
N ALA A 44 -2.93 8.50 2.17
CA ALA A 44 -3.66 8.37 0.91
C ALA A 44 -2.76 8.46 -0.35
N ALA A 45 -1.53 8.96 -0.24
CA ALA A 45 -0.67 9.23 -1.40
C ALA A 45 0.65 8.47 -1.33
N ILE A 46 1.09 7.97 -2.49
CA ILE A 46 2.40 7.34 -2.69
C ILE A 46 3.09 7.96 -3.91
N TYR A 47 4.40 8.20 -3.79
CA TYR A 47 5.25 8.62 -4.90
C TYR A 47 6.01 7.40 -5.40
N THR A 48 5.70 6.95 -6.62
CA THR A 48 6.33 5.79 -7.25
C THR A 48 6.14 5.82 -8.75
N ARG A 49 7.06 5.19 -9.49
CA ARG A 49 6.88 4.89 -10.94
C ARG A 49 6.25 3.52 -11.18
N ASP A 50 6.02 2.76 -10.12
CA ASP A 50 5.40 1.45 -10.22
C ASP A 50 3.89 1.60 -10.50
N ARG A 51 3.50 1.21 -11.71
CA ARG A 51 2.12 1.33 -12.19
C ARG A 51 1.20 0.27 -11.59
N ASP A 52 1.73 -0.77 -10.96
CA ASP A 52 0.92 -1.81 -10.32
C ASP A 52 0.13 -1.24 -9.13
N PHE A 53 0.57 -0.11 -8.56
CA PHE A 53 -0.18 0.59 -7.51
C PHE A 53 -1.49 1.24 -8.01
N LEU A 54 -1.63 1.47 -9.33
CA LEU A 54 -2.87 2.05 -9.91
C LEU A 54 -4.09 1.12 -9.77
N ARG A 55 -3.89 -0.16 -9.43
CA ARG A 55 -5.01 -1.09 -9.16
C ARG A 55 -5.75 -0.76 -7.85
N TYR A 56 -5.08 -0.10 -6.91
CA TYR A 56 -5.66 0.27 -5.63
C TYR A 56 -6.36 1.63 -5.76
N ARG A 57 -7.67 1.59 -5.96
CA ARG A 57 -8.47 2.79 -6.30
C ARG A 57 -8.62 3.81 -5.17
N ASP A 58 -8.29 3.42 -3.94
CA ASP A 58 -8.41 4.21 -2.73
C ASP A 58 -7.12 4.97 -2.36
N ILE A 59 -6.06 4.86 -3.18
CA ILE A 59 -4.83 5.62 -3.02
C ILE A 59 -4.54 6.49 -4.25
N ILE A 60 -3.73 7.52 -4.06
CA ILE A 60 -3.26 8.46 -5.07
C ILE A 60 -1.81 8.11 -5.40
N VAL A 61 -1.54 7.84 -6.69
CA VAL A 61 -0.20 7.53 -7.17
C VAL A 61 0.35 8.74 -7.91
N HIS A 62 1.49 9.26 -7.45
CA HIS A 62 2.25 10.32 -8.10
C HIS A 62 3.51 9.74 -8.73
N ASP A 63 3.74 10.01 -10.01
CA ASP A 63 5.06 9.83 -10.61
C ASP A 63 5.97 10.98 -10.14
N PRO A 64 7.05 10.71 -9.39
CA PRO A 64 7.94 11.76 -8.90
C PRO A 64 8.78 12.44 -10.00
N PHE A 65 8.75 11.94 -11.24
CA PHE A 65 9.59 12.44 -12.34
C PHE A 65 8.78 12.93 -13.55
N SER A 66 7.45 13.02 -13.44
CA SER A 66 6.58 13.60 -14.47
C SER A 66 6.48 15.12 -14.37
#